data_AF-A0A0Q8UEJ3-F1
#
_entry.id   AF-A0A0Q8UEJ3-F1
#
_cell.length_a   1.000
_cell.length_b   1.000
_cell.length_c   1.000
_cell.angle_alpha   90.00
_cell.angle_beta   90.00
_cell.angle_gamma   90.00
#
_symmetry.space_group_name_H-M   'P 1'
#
loop_
_entity.id
_entity.type
_entity.pdbx_description
1 polymer ?
#
loop_
_entity_poly.entity_id
_entity_poly.type
_entity_poly.pdbx_seq_one_letter_code
_entity_poly.pdbx_strand_id
1 'polypeptide(L)'
;MERRLTAIMVADVVGYSRLIEADEEATLARFADHLHELVEPSIAGCRGRIIKTAGDGLLAAFASVVDALNCAVQIQRGMAARNDGLAEDDQIRFRVGLNAADVVIDGDDILGDGVNVAARLESLAEPGGIWISARVQEDASGRVDVSFDDIGEQNLKNLARPVRAYRVLLDPGAADLGRRAALALPDKPSIVVLPFQSFGPEADSDYFADAVTDDVVTALSRWRWFFVIDRNTSFTYKGRSVDARQVGRDLGVRYVLEGSVRRAGERVRVNVRLIEAVSAQQIWADGLDRNMADLFALQDEITEHVVAAIEPAMLDTEAARIARKSLADLSALDCFQRGMWHFNRMSAGDYHQALALFRQAIARDPDLSLGHMGLARMLYGGAIYGWSREPVADLEEARAAARRAVALDPRDAYGYFAGAGASLYLGRHEEALEQAQRALALNPNFAFGHFRLGQVLIYFGKPAEAVAPIERSLRLSPYDPQIAPMLQLLALAHYQARNYDEAVGHAQSAVRLNDSRAAAILAASLARLGRFKDARAAYPNALRERAHAEAPRLVTYANPEDERHLRDGVRMAFLSEDGEGEPLY
;
A
#
# COMPACT_ATOMS: atom_id res chain seq x y z
N MET A 1 33.40 24.41 -50.90
CA MET A 1 32.41 24.36 -49.81
C MET A 1 31.08 23.93 -50.37
N GLU A 2 30.72 22.67 -50.12
CA GLU A 2 29.46 22.06 -50.56
C GLU A 2 28.57 21.88 -49.32
N ARG A 3 27.26 22.16 -49.46
CA ARG A 3 26.28 21.93 -48.39
C ARG A 3 25.54 20.63 -48.64
N ARG A 4 25.51 19.76 -47.63
CA ARG A 4 24.82 18.46 -47.74
C ARG A 4 24.12 18.11 -46.42
N LEU A 5 22.90 17.60 -46.53
CA LEU A 5 22.19 17.00 -45.41
C LEU A 5 22.96 15.77 -44.93
N THR A 6 23.37 15.80 -43.67
CA THR A 6 24.24 14.77 -43.07
C THR A 6 23.72 14.41 -41.69
N ALA A 7 23.76 13.12 -41.36
CA ALA A 7 23.55 12.65 -39.99
C ALA A 7 24.89 12.67 -39.25
N ILE A 8 24.91 13.35 -38.10
CA ILE A 8 26.11 13.66 -37.32
C ILE A 8 26.00 12.92 -36.00
N MET A 9 27.00 12.11 -35.69
CA MET A 9 27.14 11.40 -34.42
C MET A 9 28.29 11.99 -33.64
N VAL A 10 28.03 12.41 -32.40
CA VAL A 10 29.05 12.79 -31.42
C VAL A 10 29.02 11.78 -30.30
N ALA A 11 30.18 11.27 -29.89
CA ALA A 11 30.30 10.40 -28.73
C ALA A 11 31.46 10.85 -27.83
N ASP A 12 31.33 10.63 -26.53
CA ASP A 12 32.32 11.02 -25.51
C ASP A 12 32.36 10.00 -24.37
N VAL A 13 33.53 9.79 -23.76
CA VAL A 13 33.67 8.86 -22.63
C VAL A 13 33.35 9.55 -21.30
N VAL A 14 32.46 8.95 -20.53
CA VAL A 14 32.08 9.48 -19.21
C VAL A 14 33.24 9.35 -18.22
N GLY A 15 33.66 10.48 -17.67
CA GLY A 15 34.63 10.51 -16.57
C GLY A 15 36.05 10.13 -16.99
N TYR A 16 36.40 10.30 -18.27
CA TYR A 16 37.69 9.91 -18.83
C TYR A 16 38.90 10.43 -18.03
N SER A 17 38.89 11.70 -17.61
CA SER A 17 39.99 12.28 -16.82
C SER A 17 40.21 11.53 -15.50
N ARG A 18 39.14 11.05 -14.86
CA ARG A 18 39.22 10.27 -13.61
C ARG A 18 39.81 8.88 -13.84
N LEU A 19 39.48 8.24 -14.96
CA LEU A 19 40.00 6.92 -15.33
C LEU A 19 41.50 7.00 -15.64
N ILE A 20 41.94 8.08 -16.30
CA ILE A 20 43.35 8.37 -16.57
C ILE A 20 44.13 8.64 -15.26
N GLU A 21 43.55 9.38 -14.31
CA GLU A 21 44.18 9.61 -13.00
C GLU A 21 44.36 8.33 -12.18
N ALA A 22 43.46 7.34 -12.35
CA ALA A 22 43.52 6.07 -11.64
C ALA A 22 44.57 5.12 -12.22
N ASP A 23 44.59 4.95 -13.54
CA ASP A 23 45.58 4.15 -14.26
C ASP A 23 45.63 4.59 -15.75
N GLU A 24 46.58 5.47 -16.06
CA GLU A 24 46.74 6.08 -17.38
C GLU A 24 47.05 5.03 -18.47
N GLU A 25 48.00 4.13 -18.22
CA GLU A 25 48.47 3.16 -19.21
C GLU A 25 47.38 2.12 -19.53
N ALA A 26 46.71 1.59 -18.49
CA ALA A 26 45.63 0.61 -18.68
C ALA A 26 44.39 1.22 -19.33
N THR A 27 44.03 2.47 -18.96
CA THR A 27 42.86 3.15 -19.53
C THR A 27 43.08 3.53 -20.99
N LEU A 28 44.28 4.01 -21.36
CA LEU A 28 44.61 4.32 -22.74
C LEU A 28 44.60 3.06 -23.63
N ALA A 29 45.16 1.94 -23.14
CA ALA A 29 45.14 0.67 -23.86
C ALA A 29 43.70 0.17 -24.07
N ARG A 30 42.87 0.11 -23.01
CA ARG A 30 41.46 -0.33 -23.12
C ARG A 30 40.65 0.56 -24.05
N PHE A 31 40.83 1.88 -23.98
CA PHE A 31 40.16 2.82 -24.85
C PHE A 31 40.56 2.63 -26.32
N ALA A 32 41.86 2.45 -26.59
CA ALA A 32 42.36 2.15 -27.93
C ALA A 32 41.79 0.83 -28.48
N ASP A 33 41.72 -0.22 -27.65
CA ASP A 33 41.12 -1.50 -28.03
C ASP A 33 39.63 -1.37 -28.34
N HIS A 34 38.87 -0.61 -27.53
CA HIS A 34 37.47 -0.34 -27.81
C HIS A 34 37.28 0.47 -29.11
N LEU A 35 38.14 1.44 -29.37
CA LEU A 35 38.09 2.20 -30.62
C LEU A 35 38.35 1.30 -31.83
N HIS A 36 39.43 0.52 -31.82
CA HIS A 36 39.87 -0.27 -32.96
C HIS A 36 39.01 -1.51 -33.21
N GLU A 37 38.55 -2.19 -32.16
CA GLU A 37 37.83 -3.45 -32.30
C GLU A 37 36.31 -3.30 -32.39
N LEU A 38 35.74 -2.19 -31.88
CA LEU A 38 34.29 -2.00 -31.84
C LEU A 38 33.85 -0.73 -32.60
N VAL A 39 34.41 0.43 -32.27
CA VAL A 39 33.90 1.71 -32.77
C VAL A 39 34.21 1.92 -34.26
N GLU A 40 35.47 1.78 -34.67
CA GLU A 40 35.88 1.94 -36.08
C GLU A 40 35.16 0.93 -37.00
N PRO A 41 35.08 -0.38 -36.65
CA PRO A 41 34.35 -1.35 -37.47
C PRO A 41 32.84 -1.07 -37.52
N SER A 42 32.22 -0.62 -36.43
CA SER A 42 30.79 -0.28 -36.41
C SER A 42 30.47 0.92 -37.30
N ILE A 43 31.34 1.93 -37.31
CA ILE A 43 31.18 3.11 -38.18
C ILE A 43 31.35 2.72 -39.64
N ALA A 44 32.42 1.98 -39.97
CA ALA A 44 32.66 1.53 -41.34
C ALA A 44 31.54 0.60 -41.84
N GLY A 45 31.08 -0.34 -41.01
CA GLY A 45 29.99 -1.27 -41.33
C GLY A 45 28.66 -0.56 -41.58
N CYS A 46 28.41 0.56 -40.90
CA CYS A 46 27.27 1.44 -41.14
C CYS A 46 27.56 2.55 -42.17
N ARG A 47 28.58 2.40 -43.02
CA ARG A 47 28.93 3.36 -44.09
C ARG A 47 29.13 4.79 -43.58
N GLY A 48 29.55 4.93 -42.33
CA GLY A 48 29.94 6.20 -41.72
C GLY A 48 31.39 6.55 -42.00
N ARG A 49 31.72 7.81 -41.80
CA ARG A 49 33.08 8.33 -41.88
C ARG A 49 33.42 9.04 -40.57
N ILE A 50 34.54 8.65 -39.95
CA ILE A 50 35.11 9.41 -38.84
C ILE A 50 35.67 10.72 -39.38
N ILE A 51 35.22 11.84 -38.82
CA ILE A 51 35.67 13.18 -39.17
C ILE A 51 36.86 13.56 -38.29
N LYS A 52 36.71 13.38 -36.97
CA LYS A 52 37.80 13.60 -36.01
C LYS A 52 37.61 12.79 -34.73
N THR A 53 38.73 12.48 -34.12
CA THR A 53 38.88 11.97 -32.76
C THR A 53 39.65 13.02 -31.96
N ALA A 54 39.12 13.46 -30.83
CA ALA A 54 39.74 14.48 -29.98
C ALA A 54 39.74 13.99 -28.53
N GLY A 55 40.86 13.37 -28.11
CA GLY A 55 40.96 12.74 -26.80
C GLY A 55 39.97 11.58 -26.67
N ASP A 56 39.03 11.74 -25.75
CA ASP A 56 37.89 10.86 -25.44
C ASP A 56 36.67 11.05 -26.36
N GLY A 57 36.66 12.13 -27.14
CA GLY A 57 35.56 12.48 -28.03
C GLY A 57 35.72 11.95 -29.47
N LEU A 58 34.61 11.58 -30.08
CA LEU A 58 34.49 11.09 -31.45
C LEU A 58 33.41 11.87 -32.21
N LEU A 59 33.74 12.31 -33.42
CA LEU A 59 32.79 12.90 -34.37
C LEU A 59 32.77 12.07 -35.66
N ALA A 60 31.58 11.56 -36.01
CA ALA A 60 31.37 10.79 -37.23
C ALA A 60 30.18 11.34 -38.04
N ALA A 61 30.27 11.18 -39.36
CA ALA A 61 29.28 11.63 -40.33
C ALA A 61 28.73 10.46 -41.15
N PHE A 62 27.43 10.49 -41.41
CA PHE A 62 26.72 9.46 -42.16
C PHE A 62 25.81 10.10 -43.21
N ALA A 63 25.69 9.45 -44.36
CA ALA A 63 24.74 9.85 -45.40
C ALA A 63 23.29 9.46 -45.07
N SER A 64 23.09 8.55 -44.09
CA SER A 64 21.79 8.00 -43.70
C SER A 64 21.61 8.10 -42.18
N VAL A 65 20.45 8.60 -41.77
CA VAL A 65 20.03 8.66 -40.35
C VAL A 65 19.91 7.26 -39.75
N VAL A 66 19.34 6.33 -40.51
CA VAL A 66 19.15 4.93 -40.08
C VAL A 66 20.50 4.26 -39.83
N ASP A 67 21.48 4.51 -40.70
CA ASP A 67 22.83 3.97 -40.53
C ASP A 67 23.53 4.56 -39.31
N ALA A 68 23.40 5.88 -39.10
CA ALA A 68 23.98 6.56 -37.94
C ALA A 68 23.40 6.02 -36.62
N LEU A 69 22.07 5.81 -36.57
CA LEU A 69 21.42 5.28 -35.38
C LEU A 69 21.77 3.80 -35.14
N ASN A 70 21.79 2.96 -36.19
CA ASN A 70 22.23 1.57 -36.07
C ASN A 70 23.67 1.48 -35.54
N CYS A 71 24.55 2.36 -36.03
CA CYS A 71 25.92 2.44 -35.55
C CYS A 71 25.99 2.76 -34.06
N ALA A 72 25.29 3.80 -33.61
CA ALA A 72 25.23 4.19 -32.20
C ALA A 72 24.69 3.05 -31.31
N VAL A 73 23.64 2.35 -31.77
CA VAL A 73 23.05 1.20 -31.06
C VAL A 73 24.04 0.03 -30.97
N GLN A 74 24.76 -0.27 -32.05
CA GLN A 74 25.79 -1.32 -32.07
C GLN A 74 26.93 -0.99 -31.10
N ILE A 75 27.41 0.25 -31.10
CA ILE A 75 28.46 0.71 -30.18
C ILE A 75 27.99 0.56 -28.73
N GLN A 76 26.79 1.06 -28.37
CA GLN A 76 26.33 0.98 -26.98
C GLN A 76 26.08 -0.46 -26.52
N ARG A 77 25.47 -1.32 -27.35
CA ARG A 77 25.28 -2.74 -27.01
C ARG A 77 26.62 -3.47 -26.88
N GLY A 78 27.57 -3.21 -27.77
CA GLY A 78 28.92 -3.78 -27.71
C GLY A 78 29.70 -3.34 -26.47
N MET A 79 29.59 -2.06 -26.09
CA MET A 79 30.22 -1.54 -24.88
C MET A 79 29.58 -2.08 -23.61
N ALA A 80 28.26 -2.24 -23.56
CA ALA A 80 27.58 -2.88 -22.44
C ALA A 80 28.07 -4.32 -22.23
N ALA A 81 28.22 -5.10 -23.31
CA ALA A 81 28.76 -6.46 -23.25
C ALA A 81 30.23 -6.51 -22.80
N ARG A 82 31.07 -5.55 -23.24
CA ARG A 82 32.49 -5.47 -22.84
C ARG A 82 32.67 -5.03 -21.38
N ASN A 83 31.70 -4.28 -20.84
CA ASN A 83 31.69 -3.86 -19.43
C ASN A 83 31.09 -4.90 -18.48
N ASP A 84 30.48 -5.97 -19.00
CA ASP A 84 29.87 -7.01 -18.17
C ASP A 84 30.94 -7.76 -17.37
N GLY A 85 30.72 -7.86 -16.05
CA GLY A 85 31.68 -8.46 -15.11
C GLY A 85 32.86 -7.57 -14.69
N LEU A 86 32.99 -6.34 -15.18
CA LEU A 86 34.00 -5.37 -14.71
C LEU A 86 33.49 -4.54 -13.52
N ALA A 87 34.39 -4.16 -12.61
CA ALA A 87 34.08 -3.21 -11.54
C ALA A 87 33.72 -1.83 -12.11
N GLU A 88 32.87 -1.07 -11.43
CA GLU A 88 32.34 0.21 -11.93
C GLU A 88 33.45 1.23 -12.27
N ASP A 89 34.57 1.19 -11.54
CA ASP A 89 35.73 2.06 -11.78
C ASP A 89 36.58 1.65 -12.99
N ASP A 90 36.37 0.46 -13.55
CA ASP A 90 37.05 -0.04 -14.75
C ASP A 90 36.19 0.05 -16.03
N GLN A 91 34.91 0.46 -15.90
CA GLN A 91 33.99 0.48 -17.03
C GLN A 91 34.13 1.75 -17.87
N ILE A 92 34.30 1.58 -19.18
CA ILE A 92 34.29 2.68 -20.16
C ILE A 92 32.88 2.80 -20.72
N ARG A 93 32.22 3.94 -20.48
CA ARG A 93 30.85 4.18 -20.97
C ARG A 93 30.83 5.41 -21.87
N PHE A 94 30.27 5.27 -23.07
CA PHE A 94 30.07 6.39 -23.99
C PHE A 94 28.73 7.07 -23.74
N ARG A 95 28.69 8.38 -23.94
CA ARG A 95 27.47 9.13 -24.26
C ARG A 95 27.42 9.36 -25.74
N VAL A 96 26.23 9.32 -26.35
CA VAL A 96 26.08 9.54 -27.79
C VAL A 96 24.96 10.53 -28.08
N GLY A 97 25.23 11.48 -28.97
CA GLY A 97 24.30 12.46 -29.50
C GLY A 97 24.20 12.38 -31.02
N LEU A 98 22.98 12.31 -31.56
CA LEU A 98 22.72 12.28 -33.00
C LEU A 98 21.84 13.44 -33.46
N ASN A 99 22.24 14.08 -34.57
CA ASN A 99 21.43 15.10 -35.23
C ASN A 99 21.54 15.01 -36.76
N ALA A 100 20.47 15.35 -37.48
CA ALA A 100 20.45 15.45 -38.93
C ALA A 100 20.29 16.91 -39.36
N ALA A 101 21.29 17.46 -40.07
CA ALA A 101 21.29 18.86 -40.47
C ALA A 101 22.11 19.10 -41.74
N ASP A 102 21.86 20.23 -42.41
CA ASP A 102 22.72 20.69 -43.49
C ASP A 102 24.04 21.20 -42.91
N VAL A 103 25.14 20.57 -43.31
CA VAL A 103 26.50 20.95 -42.91
C VAL A 103 27.30 21.41 -44.11
N VAL A 104 28.29 22.27 -43.86
CA VAL A 104 29.31 22.65 -44.84
C VAL A 104 30.48 21.69 -44.69
N ILE A 105 30.81 20.98 -45.78
CA ILE A 105 32.00 20.14 -45.83
C ILE A 105 33.21 21.02 -46.19
N ASP A 106 34.22 21.02 -45.33
CA ASP A 106 35.48 21.74 -45.51
C ASP A 106 36.67 20.78 -45.40
N GLY A 107 37.11 20.26 -46.53
CA GLY A 107 38.12 19.19 -46.58
C GLY A 107 37.62 17.92 -45.89
N ASP A 108 38.30 17.55 -44.82
CA ASP A 108 37.96 16.38 -43.99
C ASP A 108 37.15 16.75 -42.72
N ASP A 109 36.83 18.03 -42.49
CA ASP A 109 36.00 18.48 -41.36
C ASP A 109 34.56 18.84 -41.80
N ILE A 110 33.65 18.86 -40.82
CA ILE A 110 32.27 19.29 -40.99
C ILE A 110 31.96 20.50 -40.10
N LEU A 111 31.42 21.55 -40.71
CA LEU A 111 31.10 22.80 -40.02
C LEU A 111 29.61 23.11 -40.11
N GLY A 112 29.03 23.54 -39.00
CA GLY A 112 27.65 24.03 -38.95
C GLY A 112 26.99 23.83 -37.58
N ASP A 113 25.87 24.53 -37.38
CA ASP A 113 25.09 24.47 -36.13
C ASP A 113 24.60 23.05 -35.82
N GLY A 114 24.44 22.22 -36.86
CA GLY A 114 24.06 20.81 -36.73
C GLY A 114 25.02 19.98 -35.86
N VAL A 115 26.33 20.28 -35.93
CA VAL A 115 27.36 19.60 -35.10
C VAL A 115 27.21 20.01 -33.65
N ASN A 116 26.94 21.30 -33.39
CA ASN A 116 26.71 21.81 -32.05
C ASN A 116 25.47 21.17 -31.40
N VAL A 117 24.39 20.98 -32.15
CA VAL A 117 23.20 20.27 -31.64
C VAL A 117 23.54 18.83 -31.24
N ALA A 118 24.26 18.07 -32.08
CA ALA A 118 24.65 16.70 -31.77
C ALA A 118 25.53 16.62 -30.50
N ALA A 119 26.54 17.50 -30.38
CA ALA A 119 27.40 17.55 -29.20
C ALA A 119 26.64 17.92 -27.91
N ARG A 120 25.59 18.76 -28.01
CA ARG A 120 24.77 19.10 -26.85
C ARG A 120 23.83 17.97 -26.45
N LEU A 121 23.28 17.25 -27.43
CA LEU A 121 22.49 16.04 -27.15
C LEU A 121 23.35 14.97 -26.48
N GLU A 122 24.59 14.77 -26.94
CA GLU A 122 25.57 13.89 -26.29
C GLU A 122 25.76 14.29 -24.82
N SER A 123 26.04 15.57 -24.55
CA SER A 123 26.30 16.04 -23.18
C SER A 123 25.11 15.88 -22.21
N LEU A 124 23.88 15.76 -22.74
CA LEU A 124 22.67 15.49 -21.98
C LEU A 124 22.39 14.01 -21.77
N ALA A 125 23.01 13.14 -22.57
CA ALA A 125 22.83 11.71 -22.46
C ALA A 125 23.40 11.17 -21.16
N GLU A 126 22.68 10.22 -20.57
CA GLU A 126 23.20 9.40 -19.47
C GLU A 126 24.36 8.49 -19.94
N PRO A 127 25.23 8.02 -19.03
CA PRO A 127 26.29 7.07 -19.38
C PRO A 127 25.73 5.80 -20.02
N GLY A 128 26.18 5.46 -21.24
CA GLY A 128 25.62 4.37 -22.05
C GLY A 128 24.37 4.75 -22.86
N GLY A 129 23.93 6.01 -22.78
CA GLY A 129 22.73 6.52 -23.44
C GLY A 129 22.96 7.04 -24.86
N ILE A 130 21.88 7.12 -25.63
CA ILE A 130 21.85 7.76 -26.96
C ILE A 130 20.70 8.77 -26.98
N TRP A 131 21.02 10.02 -27.25
CA TRP A 131 20.06 11.11 -27.40
C TRP A 131 20.05 11.62 -28.84
N ILE A 132 18.85 11.84 -29.37
CA ILE A 132 18.66 12.18 -30.78
C ILE A 132 17.72 13.37 -30.96
N SER A 133 17.87 14.12 -32.05
CA SER A 133 16.91 15.17 -32.41
C SER A 133 15.63 14.60 -33.03
N ALA A 134 14.54 15.37 -33.02
CA ALA A 134 13.27 14.98 -33.63
C ALA A 134 13.39 14.50 -35.07
N ARG A 135 14.21 15.17 -35.88
CA ARG A 135 14.44 14.79 -37.26
C ARG A 135 15.05 13.40 -37.40
N VAL A 136 15.99 13.05 -36.52
CA VAL A 136 16.60 11.70 -36.48
C VAL A 136 15.55 10.67 -36.11
N GLN A 137 14.70 10.99 -35.13
CA GLN A 137 13.61 10.11 -34.70
C GLN A 137 12.57 9.87 -35.81
N GLU A 138 12.13 10.93 -36.48
CA GLU A 138 11.17 10.89 -37.58
C GLU A 138 11.67 10.02 -38.75
N ASP A 139 12.93 10.21 -39.15
CA ASP A 139 13.53 9.48 -40.27
C ASP A 139 13.89 8.01 -39.95
N ALA A 140 14.13 7.69 -38.67
CA ALA A 140 14.48 6.35 -38.21
C ALA A 140 13.29 5.52 -37.70
N SER A 141 12.15 6.15 -37.42
CA SER A 141 10.96 5.47 -36.86
C SER A 141 10.51 4.30 -37.74
N GLY A 142 10.38 3.12 -37.13
CA GLY A 142 9.98 1.88 -37.81
C GLY A 142 11.05 1.25 -38.72
N ARG A 143 12.29 1.76 -38.71
CA ARG A 143 13.40 1.28 -39.56
C ARG A 143 14.60 0.76 -38.77
N VAL A 144 14.58 0.92 -37.46
CA VAL A 144 15.63 0.48 -36.52
C VAL A 144 14.96 -0.28 -35.37
N ASP A 145 15.61 -1.34 -34.89
CA ASP A 145 15.14 -2.20 -33.79
C ASP A 145 15.42 -1.59 -32.41
N VAL A 146 14.83 -0.41 -32.17
CA VAL A 146 14.88 0.36 -30.92
C VAL A 146 13.57 1.12 -30.72
N SER A 147 13.34 1.58 -29.49
CA SER A 147 12.24 2.50 -29.20
C SER A 147 12.75 3.90 -28.86
N PHE A 148 11.86 4.88 -28.93
CA PHE A 148 12.16 6.28 -28.64
C PHE A 148 11.27 6.78 -27.51
N ASP A 149 11.88 7.45 -26.55
CA ASP A 149 11.25 8.15 -25.43
C ASP A 149 11.37 9.66 -25.66
N ASP A 150 10.25 10.38 -25.64
CA ASP A 150 10.19 11.80 -25.95
C ASP A 150 10.52 12.63 -24.72
N ILE A 151 11.65 13.34 -24.76
CA ILE A 151 12.14 14.16 -23.65
C ILE A 151 11.65 15.62 -23.80
N GLY A 152 10.84 15.90 -24.81
CA GLY A 152 10.29 17.23 -25.08
C GLY A 152 11.32 18.22 -25.59
N GLU A 153 10.97 19.51 -25.51
CA GLU A 153 11.79 20.60 -26.01
C GLU A 153 12.96 20.94 -25.07
N GLN A 154 14.18 20.90 -25.61
CA GLN A 154 15.41 21.22 -24.90
C GLN A 154 15.94 22.59 -25.33
N ASN A 155 16.15 23.47 -24.35
CA ASN A 155 16.80 24.76 -24.56
C ASN A 155 18.32 24.59 -24.50
N LEU A 156 18.91 24.29 -25.65
CA LEU A 156 20.35 24.09 -25.78
C LEU A 156 21.09 25.44 -25.78
N LYS A 157 22.20 25.52 -25.04
CA LYS A 157 23.02 26.75 -24.98
C LYS A 157 23.44 27.19 -26.38
N ASN A 158 23.30 28.50 -26.67
CA ASN A 158 23.65 29.15 -27.93
C ASN A 158 22.80 28.75 -29.15
N LEU A 159 21.59 28.24 -28.94
CA LEU A 159 20.60 28.00 -30.00
C LEU A 159 19.37 28.88 -29.79
N ALA A 160 18.94 29.57 -30.85
CA ALA A 160 17.82 30.52 -30.80
C ALA A 160 16.44 29.84 -30.72
N ARG A 161 16.37 28.52 -30.96
CA ARG A 161 15.13 27.73 -30.93
C ARG A 161 15.35 26.47 -30.09
N PRO A 162 14.34 26.04 -29.31
CA PRO A 162 14.39 24.76 -28.62
C PRO A 162 14.48 23.62 -29.63
N VAL A 163 15.20 22.57 -29.26
CA VAL A 163 15.31 21.33 -30.03
C VAL A 163 14.56 20.24 -29.30
N ARG A 164 13.53 19.67 -29.91
CA ARG A 164 12.84 18.50 -29.35
C ARG A 164 13.77 17.28 -29.43
N ALA A 165 14.00 16.65 -28.30
CA ALA A 165 14.97 15.57 -28.13
C ALA A 165 14.27 14.26 -27.72
N TYR A 166 14.85 13.15 -28.16
CA TYR A 166 14.37 11.82 -27.82
C TYR A 166 15.54 11.00 -27.27
N ARG A 167 15.26 10.19 -26.26
CA ARG A 167 16.17 9.16 -25.77
C ARG A 167 15.89 7.85 -26.49
N VAL A 168 16.92 7.15 -26.93
CA VAL A 168 16.81 5.84 -27.57
C VAL A 168 16.84 4.76 -26.50
N LEU A 169 15.85 3.86 -26.53
CA LEU A 169 15.75 2.70 -25.67
C LEU A 169 16.27 1.47 -26.44
N LEU A 170 17.40 0.94 -26.00
CA LEU A 170 18.11 -0.16 -26.67
C LEU A 170 17.36 -1.50 -26.58
N ASP A 171 16.47 -1.67 -25.60
CA ASP A 171 15.61 -2.86 -25.46
C ASP A 171 14.13 -2.49 -25.66
N PRO A 172 13.55 -2.79 -26.83
CA PRO A 172 12.15 -2.46 -27.12
C PRO A 172 11.14 -3.16 -26.19
N GLY A 173 11.52 -4.28 -25.54
CA GLY A 173 10.71 -4.93 -24.51
C GLY A 173 10.51 -4.12 -23.22
N ALA A 174 11.38 -3.13 -22.97
CA ALA A 174 11.21 -2.17 -21.87
C ALA A 174 10.33 -0.97 -22.28
N ALA A 175 10.20 -0.70 -23.58
CA ALA A 175 9.49 0.46 -24.11
C ALA A 175 7.97 0.28 -24.24
N ASP A 176 7.48 -0.97 -24.33
CA ASP A 176 6.04 -1.26 -24.34
C ASP A 176 5.37 -0.98 -22.97
N LEU A 177 6.17 -0.78 -21.92
CA LEU A 177 5.70 -0.37 -20.59
C LEU A 177 5.65 1.16 -20.44
N GLY A 178 6.48 1.93 -21.14
CA GLY A 178 6.49 3.40 -21.04
C GLY A 178 5.39 4.11 -21.83
N ARG A 179 4.74 3.40 -22.76
CA ARG A 179 3.83 3.98 -23.77
C ARG A 179 2.34 3.71 -23.53
N ARG A 180 1.95 3.14 -22.40
CA ARG A 180 0.56 3.29 -21.93
C ARG A 180 0.40 4.71 -21.43
N ALA A 181 -0.47 5.49 -22.07
CA ALA A 181 -0.93 6.75 -21.48
C ALA A 181 -1.30 6.45 -20.02
N ALA A 182 -0.69 7.17 -19.07
CA ALA A 182 -0.88 6.91 -17.66
C ALA A 182 -2.39 6.81 -17.40
N LEU A 183 -2.84 5.63 -16.99
CA LEU A 183 -4.24 5.43 -16.74
C LEU A 183 -4.64 6.38 -15.62
N ALA A 184 -5.69 7.18 -15.86
CA ALA A 184 -6.18 8.10 -14.85
C ALA A 184 -6.51 7.30 -13.59
N LEU A 185 -6.06 7.79 -12.43
CA LEU A 185 -6.37 7.14 -11.17
C LEU A 185 -7.89 7.15 -10.96
N PRO A 186 -8.50 6.00 -10.62
CA PRO A 186 -9.91 5.97 -10.28
C PRO A 186 -10.19 6.84 -9.04
N ASP A 187 -11.42 7.35 -8.95
CA ASP A 187 -11.88 8.12 -7.78
C ASP A 187 -11.79 7.28 -6.50
N LYS A 188 -12.12 5.99 -6.63
CA LYS A 188 -11.97 4.99 -5.59
C LYS A 188 -10.51 4.58 -5.43
N PRO A 189 -9.99 4.42 -4.20
CA PRO A 189 -8.63 3.91 -3.98
C PRO A 189 -8.43 2.57 -4.68
N SER A 190 -7.23 2.35 -5.22
CA SER A 190 -6.90 1.15 -6.00
C SER A 190 -5.53 0.59 -5.62
N ILE A 191 -5.41 -0.74 -5.58
CA ILE A 191 -4.22 -1.47 -5.20
C ILE A 191 -3.91 -2.58 -6.21
N VAL A 192 -2.63 -2.80 -6.48
CA VAL A 192 -2.12 -4.00 -7.15
C VAL A 192 -1.22 -4.78 -6.19
N VAL A 193 -1.29 -6.10 -6.23
CA VAL A 193 -0.34 -6.98 -5.55
C VAL A 193 0.60 -7.55 -6.59
N LEU A 194 1.87 -7.17 -6.54
CA LEU A 194 2.88 -7.70 -7.43
C LEU A 194 3.27 -9.13 -7.01
N PRO A 195 3.66 -10.00 -7.95
CA PRO A 195 4.16 -11.32 -7.63
C PRO A 195 5.28 -11.24 -6.61
N PHE A 196 5.13 -11.97 -5.50
CA PHE A 196 6.14 -11.97 -4.45
C PHE A 196 7.44 -12.53 -5.01
N GLN A 197 8.55 -11.84 -4.73
CA GLN A 197 9.87 -12.28 -5.18
C GLN A 197 10.31 -13.47 -4.36
N SER A 198 10.68 -14.57 -5.01
CA SER A 198 11.22 -15.76 -4.36
C SER A 198 12.73 -15.76 -4.45
N PHE A 199 13.39 -15.97 -3.31
CA PHE A 199 14.85 -16.10 -3.22
C PHE A 199 15.20 -17.50 -2.71
N GLY A 200 15.22 -18.49 -3.60
CA GLY A 200 15.59 -19.87 -3.32
C GLY A 200 15.86 -20.66 -4.62
N PRO A 201 16.72 -21.69 -4.61
CA PRO A 201 17.09 -22.46 -5.81
C PRO A 201 16.05 -23.51 -6.24
N GLU A 202 14.91 -23.60 -5.56
CA GLU A 202 13.91 -24.67 -5.74
C GLU A 202 12.64 -24.14 -6.42
N ALA A 203 12.13 -24.86 -7.42
CA ALA A 203 10.88 -24.52 -8.11
C ALA A 203 9.67 -24.42 -7.16
N ASP A 204 9.70 -25.15 -6.03
CA ASP A 204 8.67 -25.11 -4.99
C ASP A 204 8.57 -23.73 -4.30
N SER A 205 9.68 -22.96 -4.24
CA SER A 205 9.71 -21.63 -3.62
C SER A 205 8.95 -20.60 -4.46
N ASP A 206 9.06 -20.70 -5.79
CA ASP A 206 8.35 -19.82 -6.73
C ASP A 206 6.85 -20.13 -6.74
N TYR A 207 6.48 -21.41 -6.66
CA TYR A 207 5.08 -21.82 -6.55
C TYR A 207 4.43 -21.27 -5.26
N PHE A 208 5.14 -21.37 -4.14
CA PHE A 208 4.65 -20.83 -2.86
C PHE A 208 4.47 -19.31 -2.90
N ALA A 209 5.43 -18.57 -3.46
CA ALA A 209 5.32 -17.12 -3.59
C ALA A 209 4.15 -16.70 -4.50
N ASP A 210 3.92 -17.43 -5.60
CA ASP A 210 2.78 -17.21 -6.48
C ASP A 210 1.43 -17.50 -5.79
N ALA A 211 1.37 -18.57 -4.99
CA ALA A 211 0.17 -18.96 -4.26
C ALA A 211 -0.19 -17.93 -3.18
N VAL A 212 0.80 -17.48 -2.39
CA VAL A 212 0.63 -16.38 -1.42
C VAL A 212 0.15 -15.11 -2.13
N THR A 213 0.71 -14.78 -3.30
CA THR A 213 0.27 -13.60 -4.07
C THR A 213 -1.20 -13.71 -4.45
N ASP A 214 -1.63 -14.86 -4.98
CA ASP A 214 -3.02 -15.09 -5.41
C ASP A 214 -4.01 -15.02 -4.24
N ASP A 215 -3.65 -15.63 -3.11
CA ASP A 215 -4.47 -15.61 -1.90
C ASP A 215 -4.62 -14.19 -1.34
N VAL A 216 -3.55 -13.39 -1.34
CA VAL A 216 -3.60 -11.98 -0.93
C VAL A 216 -4.49 -11.16 -1.87
N VAL A 217 -4.38 -11.35 -3.20
CA VAL A 217 -5.27 -10.69 -4.18
C VAL A 217 -6.74 -11.06 -3.92
N THR A 218 -7.01 -12.34 -3.73
CA THR A 218 -8.35 -12.88 -3.49
C THR A 218 -8.94 -12.34 -2.18
N ALA A 219 -8.16 -12.35 -1.11
CA ALA A 219 -8.59 -11.88 0.19
C ALA A 219 -8.78 -10.35 0.22
N LEU A 220 -7.89 -9.57 -0.41
CA LEU A 220 -8.06 -8.11 -0.52
C LEU A 220 -9.29 -7.72 -1.34
N SER A 221 -9.66 -8.53 -2.34
CA SER A 221 -10.84 -8.27 -3.20
C SER A 221 -12.18 -8.31 -2.44
N ARG A 222 -12.19 -8.90 -1.23
CA ARG A 222 -13.37 -8.93 -0.34
C ARG A 222 -13.69 -7.55 0.24
N TRP A 223 -12.73 -6.63 0.29
CA TRP A 223 -12.98 -5.26 0.73
C TRP A 223 -13.68 -4.45 -0.36
N ARG A 224 -14.77 -3.78 0.01
CA ARG A 224 -15.62 -3.06 -0.97
C ARG A 224 -15.31 -1.60 -1.16
N TRP A 225 -14.46 -0.99 -0.34
CA TRP A 225 -14.18 0.46 -0.41
C TRP A 225 -12.92 0.84 -1.22
N PHE A 226 -12.09 -0.14 -1.60
CA PHE A 226 -11.05 0.03 -2.63
C PHE A 226 -11.20 -0.98 -3.79
N PHE A 227 -10.40 -0.85 -4.83
CA PHE A 227 -10.36 -1.72 -6.01
C PHE A 227 -9.04 -2.49 -6.05
N VAL A 228 -9.09 -3.78 -6.36
CA VAL A 228 -7.89 -4.63 -6.47
C VAL A 228 -7.71 -4.99 -7.95
N ILE A 229 -6.50 -4.80 -8.48
CA ILE A 229 -6.16 -5.24 -9.83
C ILE A 229 -6.10 -6.77 -9.88
N ASP A 230 -6.66 -7.33 -10.95
CA ASP A 230 -6.67 -8.76 -11.21
C ASP A 230 -5.25 -9.37 -11.24
N ARG A 231 -5.15 -10.61 -10.77
CA ARG A 231 -3.92 -11.39 -10.74
C ARG A 231 -3.22 -11.47 -12.09
N ASN A 232 -3.93 -11.76 -13.18
CA ASN A 232 -3.27 -11.97 -14.48
C ASN A 232 -2.60 -10.69 -14.97
N THR A 233 -3.16 -9.54 -14.60
CA THR A 233 -2.56 -8.23 -14.90
C THR A 233 -1.32 -7.97 -14.05
N SER A 234 -1.31 -8.35 -12.77
CA SER A 234 -0.12 -8.14 -11.94
C SER A 234 1.03 -9.10 -12.27
N PHE A 235 0.70 -10.32 -12.70
CA PHE A 235 1.69 -11.35 -13.04
C PHE A 235 2.50 -11.04 -14.31
N THR A 236 2.13 -10.05 -15.13
CA THR A 236 2.97 -9.57 -16.24
C THR A 236 4.29 -8.94 -15.77
N TYR A 237 4.36 -8.55 -14.49
CA TYR A 237 5.56 -8.00 -13.86
C TYR A 237 6.43 -9.07 -13.17
N LYS A 238 6.06 -10.36 -13.25
CA LYS A 238 6.84 -11.44 -12.64
C LYS A 238 8.27 -11.48 -13.21
N GLY A 239 9.26 -11.60 -12.32
CA GLY A 239 10.68 -11.64 -12.68
C GLY A 239 11.26 -10.32 -13.17
N ARG A 240 10.50 -9.21 -13.09
CA ARG A 240 10.96 -7.88 -13.48
C ARG A 240 11.23 -7.03 -12.23
N SER A 241 12.33 -6.28 -12.26
CA SER A 241 12.55 -5.18 -11.32
C SER A 241 11.86 -3.94 -11.88
N VAL A 242 10.83 -3.44 -11.19
CA VAL A 242 9.96 -2.35 -11.68
C VAL A 242 9.76 -1.33 -10.57
N ASP A 243 9.82 -0.06 -10.92
CA ASP A 243 9.55 1.04 -10.00
C ASP A 243 8.03 1.15 -9.73
N ALA A 244 7.64 1.33 -8.46
CA ALA A 244 6.23 1.45 -8.07
C ALA A 244 5.49 2.60 -8.79
N ARG A 245 6.17 3.70 -9.14
CA ARG A 245 5.62 4.79 -9.95
C ARG A 245 5.31 4.33 -11.37
N GLN A 246 6.15 3.47 -11.94
CA GLN A 246 5.89 2.90 -13.25
C GLN A 246 4.64 2.01 -13.20
N VAL A 247 4.58 1.09 -12.25
CA VAL A 247 3.42 0.20 -12.05
C VAL A 247 2.13 1.00 -11.83
N GLY A 248 2.19 2.06 -11.01
CA GLY A 248 1.08 2.99 -10.80
C GLY A 248 0.56 3.62 -12.09
N ARG A 249 1.47 4.07 -12.97
CA ARG A 249 1.13 4.66 -14.28
C ARG A 249 0.55 3.62 -15.24
N ASP A 250 1.18 2.45 -15.32
CA ASP A 250 0.82 1.39 -16.27
C ASP A 250 -0.55 0.79 -16.00
N LEU A 251 -0.90 0.67 -14.71
CA LEU A 251 -2.11 0.00 -14.25
C LEU A 251 -3.18 0.97 -13.73
N GLY A 252 -2.88 2.26 -13.61
CA GLY A 252 -3.80 3.25 -13.04
C GLY A 252 -4.09 2.98 -11.57
N VAL A 253 -3.08 2.51 -10.83
CA VAL A 253 -3.21 2.17 -9.41
C VAL A 253 -2.54 3.18 -8.51
N ARG A 254 -3.17 3.42 -7.36
CA ARG A 254 -2.61 4.33 -6.35
C ARG A 254 -1.64 3.63 -5.42
N TYR A 255 -1.87 2.36 -5.13
CA TYR A 255 -1.07 1.59 -4.19
C TYR A 255 -0.47 0.35 -4.85
N VAL A 256 0.77 0.05 -4.50
CA VAL A 256 1.48 -1.16 -4.94
C VAL A 256 1.89 -1.93 -3.69
N LEU A 257 1.47 -3.18 -3.61
CA LEU A 257 1.89 -4.14 -2.58
C LEU A 257 2.98 -5.02 -3.18
N GLU A 258 4.16 -4.98 -2.55
CA GLU A 258 5.32 -5.78 -2.91
C GLU A 258 5.66 -6.73 -1.77
N GLY A 259 6.09 -7.93 -2.13
CA GLY A 259 6.53 -8.92 -1.16
C GLY A 259 7.74 -9.70 -1.63
N SER A 260 8.46 -10.29 -0.68
CA SER A 260 9.50 -11.27 -0.95
C SER A 260 9.39 -12.43 0.02
N VAL A 261 9.68 -13.63 -0.46
CA VAL A 261 9.78 -14.86 0.31
C VAL A 261 11.19 -15.40 0.14
N ARG A 262 11.85 -15.68 1.26
CA ARG A 262 13.15 -16.34 1.28
C ARG A 262 13.05 -17.60 2.13
N ARG A 263 13.44 -18.72 1.55
CA ARG A 263 13.51 -20.02 2.22
C ARG A 263 14.95 -20.37 2.54
N ALA A 264 15.21 -20.79 3.77
CA ALA A 264 16.50 -21.35 4.19
C ALA A 264 16.26 -22.56 5.11
N GLY A 265 16.32 -23.77 4.54
CA GLY A 265 15.95 -25.00 5.24
C GLY A 265 14.48 -24.99 5.65
N GLU A 266 14.22 -25.17 6.95
CA GLU A 266 12.88 -25.09 7.55
C GLU A 266 12.44 -23.66 7.91
N ARG A 267 13.24 -22.62 7.63
CA ARG A 267 12.83 -21.24 7.93
C ARG A 267 12.34 -20.53 6.68
N VAL A 268 11.19 -19.88 6.80
CA VAL A 268 10.64 -18.98 5.79
C VAL A 268 10.62 -17.58 6.37
N ARG A 269 11.25 -16.66 5.64
CA ARG A 269 11.17 -15.23 5.89
C ARG A 269 10.37 -14.57 4.80
N VAL A 270 9.34 -13.83 5.19
CA VAL A 270 8.51 -13.02 4.30
C VAL A 270 8.70 -11.56 4.66
N ASN A 271 8.91 -10.69 3.69
CA ASN A 271 8.86 -9.24 3.87
C ASN A 271 7.82 -8.67 2.93
N VAL A 272 6.98 -7.76 3.41
CA VAL A 272 5.91 -7.15 2.64
C VAL A 272 5.91 -5.65 2.87
N ARG A 273 5.65 -4.88 1.81
CA ARG A 273 5.57 -3.41 1.88
C ARG A 273 4.47 -2.87 0.98
N LEU A 274 3.79 -1.85 1.49
CA LEU A 274 2.76 -1.10 0.79
C LEU A 274 3.29 0.29 0.44
N ILE A 275 3.23 0.64 -0.84
CA ILE A 275 3.80 1.86 -1.41
C ILE A 275 2.70 2.69 -2.07
N GLU A 276 2.65 3.99 -1.81
CA GLU A 276 1.86 4.94 -2.60
C GLU A 276 2.60 5.23 -3.91
N ALA A 277 2.03 4.78 -5.02
CA ALA A 277 2.67 4.77 -6.34
C ALA A 277 2.98 6.18 -6.85
N VAL A 278 2.18 7.19 -6.51
CA VAL A 278 2.38 8.56 -7.01
C VAL A 278 3.64 9.19 -6.41
N SER A 279 3.84 9.04 -5.10
CA SER A 279 4.98 9.63 -4.38
C SER A 279 6.18 8.68 -4.30
N ALA A 280 5.98 7.38 -4.53
CA ALA A 280 6.89 6.29 -4.14
C ALA A 280 7.17 6.25 -2.62
N GLN A 281 6.27 6.80 -1.80
CA GLN A 281 6.39 6.73 -0.36
C GLN A 281 5.94 5.35 0.12
N GLN A 282 6.79 4.67 0.89
CA GLN A 282 6.38 3.49 1.65
C GLN A 282 5.47 3.93 2.79
N ILE A 283 4.22 3.46 2.79
CA ILE A 283 3.22 3.79 3.81
C ILE A 283 3.14 2.73 4.92
N TRP A 284 3.51 1.49 4.62
CA TRP A 284 3.60 0.40 5.58
C TRP A 284 4.61 -0.65 5.12
N ALA A 285 5.27 -1.32 6.06
CA ALA A 285 6.08 -2.51 5.80
C ALA A 285 6.15 -3.38 7.05
N ASP A 286 6.24 -4.69 6.85
CA ASP A 286 6.37 -5.67 7.92
C ASP A 286 7.06 -6.94 7.40
N GLY A 287 7.48 -7.81 8.33
CA GLY A 287 8.10 -9.08 8.00
C GLY A 287 7.74 -10.20 8.99
N LEU A 288 7.63 -11.41 8.46
CA LEU A 288 7.37 -12.62 9.22
C LEU A 288 8.56 -13.57 9.10
N ASP A 289 8.99 -14.15 10.21
CA ASP A 289 9.97 -15.23 10.27
C ASP A 289 9.32 -16.42 10.97
N ARG A 290 9.19 -17.55 10.26
CA ARG A 290 8.45 -18.73 10.71
C ARG A 290 9.19 -20.02 10.40
N ASN A 291 8.97 -21.02 11.25
CA ASN A 291 9.39 -22.40 10.99
C ASN A 291 8.32 -23.08 10.11
N MET A 292 8.77 -23.80 9.10
CA MET A 292 8.03 -24.49 8.05
C MET A 292 7.56 -25.86 8.52
N ALA A 293 6.69 -25.89 9.54
CA ALA A 293 6.06 -27.12 9.97
C ALA A 293 4.95 -27.56 8.99
N ASP A 294 4.17 -26.61 8.46
CA ASP A 294 3.12 -26.81 7.47
C ASP A 294 3.09 -25.61 6.51
N LEU A 295 3.33 -25.88 5.22
CA LEU A 295 3.42 -24.86 4.17
C LEU A 295 2.06 -24.19 3.92
N PHE A 296 0.96 -24.94 4.00
CA PHE A 296 -0.38 -24.39 3.77
C PHE A 296 -0.81 -23.53 4.96
N ALA A 297 -0.56 -23.98 6.19
CA ALA A 297 -0.86 -23.17 7.37
C ALA A 297 -0.04 -21.87 7.38
N LEU A 298 1.22 -21.92 6.93
CA LEU A 298 2.04 -20.73 6.79
C LEU A 298 1.52 -19.78 5.71
N GLN A 299 1.08 -20.31 4.56
CA GLN A 299 0.45 -19.53 3.50
C GLN A 299 -0.81 -18.80 3.99
N ASP A 300 -1.65 -19.49 4.74
CA ASP A 300 -2.84 -18.91 5.36
C ASP A 300 -2.45 -17.80 6.36
N GLU A 301 -1.47 -18.06 7.24
CA GLU A 301 -0.99 -17.06 8.22
C GLU A 301 -0.46 -15.79 7.54
N ILE A 302 0.36 -15.93 6.49
CA ILE A 302 0.91 -14.80 5.74
C ILE A 302 -0.22 -13.99 5.10
N THR A 303 -1.15 -14.67 4.42
CA THR A 303 -2.28 -14.01 3.75
C THR A 303 -3.10 -13.21 4.73
N GLU A 304 -3.44 -13.81 5.87
CA GLU A 304 -4.24 -13.17 6.92
C GLU A 304 -3.53 -11.96 7.52
N HIS A 305 -2.24 -12.09 7.85
CA HIS A 305 -1.42 -11.02 8.40
C HIS A 305 -1.33 -9.82 7.46
N VAL A 306 -1.04 -10.08 6.18
CA VAL A 306 -0.94 -9.04 5.17
C VAL A 306 -2.28 -8.35 4.97
N VAL A 307 -3.35 -9.10 4.70
CA VAL A 307 -4.67 -8.53 4.38
C VAL A 307 -5.22 -7.68 5.53
N ALA A 308 -4.99 -8.09 6.77
CA ALA A 308 -5.46 -7.37 7.94
C ALA A 308 -4.72 -6.04 8.18
N ALA A 309 -3.44 -5.94 7.76
CA ALA A 309 -2.65 -4.73 7.92
C ALA A 309 -2.85 -3.69 6.80
N ILE A 310 -3.18 -4.14 5.58
CA ILE A 310 -3.27 -3.26 4.41
C ILE A 310 -4.47 -2.32 4.47
N GLU A 311 -5.65 -2.81 4.88
CA GLU A 311 -6.86 -2.01 4.89
C GLU A 311 -6.76 -0.78 5.82
N PRO A 312 -6.31 -0.90 7.09
CA PRO A 312 -6.14 0.24 7.97
C PRO A 312 -5.08 1.23 7.45
N ALA A 313 -3.95 0.74 6.94
CA ALA A 313 -2.87 1.59 6.43
C ALA A 313 -3.32 2.44 5.22
N MET A 314 -4.10 1.85 4.31
CA MET A 314 -4.70 2.58 3.19
C MET A 314 -5.73 3.60 3.67
N LEU A 315 -6.57 3.22 4.65
CA LEU A 315 -7.63 4.08 5.16
C LEU A 315 -7.05 5.38 5.74
N ASP A 316 -6.03 5.27 6.58
CA ASP A 316 -5.37 6.43 7.20
C ASP A 316 -4.69 7.34 6.18
N THR A 317 -4.02 6.74 5.18
CA THR A 317 -3.35 7.48 4.11
C THR A 317 -4.35 8.26 3.24
N GLU A 318 -5.45 7.62 2.84
CA GLU A 318 -6.52 8.25 2.06
C GLU A 318 -7.20 9.38 2.84
N ALA A 319 -7.47 9.13 4.11
CA ALA A 319 -8.09 10.09 5.01
C ALA A 319 -7.24 11.37 5.14
N ALA A 320 -5.92 11.24 5.32
CA ALA A 320 -4.99 12.37 5.38
C ALA A 320 -4.84 13.12 4.04
N ARG A 321 -4.98 12.43 2.91
CA ARG A 321 -4.96 13.03 1.57
C ARG A 321 -6.17 13.93 1.34
N ILE A 322 -7.36 13.49 1.74
CA ILE A 322 -8.62 14.18 1.45
C ILE A 322 -8.87 15.35 2.39
N ALA A 323 -8.33 15.31 3.61
CA ALA A 323 -8.36 16.43 4.54
C ALA A 323 -7.79 17.73 3.95
N ARG A 324 -6.94 17.64 2.90
CA ARG A 324 -6.33 18.79 2.20
C ARG A 324 -7.22 19.41 1.11
N LYS A 325 -8.35 18.78 0.74
CA LYS A 325 -9.29 19.32 -0.27
C LYS A 325 -10.23 20.37 0.33
N SER A 326 -10.58 21.38 -0.47
CA SER A 326 -11.65 22.33 -0.15
C SER A 326 -13.00 21.64 0.00
N LEU A 327 -13.85 22.11 0.92
CA LEU A 327 -15.19 21.55 1.16
C LEU A 327 -16.13 21.71 -0.05
N ALA A 328 -15.89 22.72 -0.90
CA ALA A 328 -16.74 23.01 -2.06
C ALA A 328 -16.59 21.97 -3.18
N ASP A 329 -15.46 21.27 -3.25
CA ASP A 329 -15.11 20.35 -4.34
C ASP A 329 -15.28 18.87 -3.97
N LEU A 330 -15.92 18.57 -2.83
CA LEU A 330 -16.06 17.20 -2.35
C LEU A 330 -17.18 16.45 -3.10
N SER A 331 -16.80 15.35 -3.74
CA SER A 331 -17.72 14.32 -4.19
C SER A 331 -18.40 13.61 -3.00
N ALA A 332 -19.41 12.78 -3.27
CA ALA A 332 -20.03 11.95 -2.24
C ALA A 332 -18.99 11.00 -1.57
N LEU A 333 -18.09 10.42 -2.36
CA LEU A 333 -17.01 9.57 -1.87
C LEU A 333 -15.98 10.36 -1.04
N ASP A 334 -15.62 11.58 -1.47
CA ASP A 334 -14.72 12.43 -0.67
C ASP A 334 -15.34 12.80 0.68
N CYS A 335 -16.66 13.05 0.73
CA CYS A 335 -17.38 13.29 1.98
C CYS A 335 -17.31 12.06 2.90
N PHE A 336 -17.55 10.86 2.36
CA PHE A 336 -17.42 9.61 3.12
C PHE A 336 -16.00 9.43 3.68
N GLN A 337 -14.97 9.56 2.85
CA GLN A 337 -13.58 9.36 3.26
C GLN A 337 -13.13 10.38 4.30
N ARG A 338 -13.58 11.64 4.19
CA ARG A 338 -13.33 12.66 5.23
C ARG A 338 -14.10 12.36 6.52
N GLY A 339 -15.32 11.82 6.43
CA GLY A 339 -16.07 11.33 7.58
C GLY A 339 -15.31 10.23 8.32
N MET A 340 -14.71 9.28 7.59
CA MET A 340 -13.85 8.24 8.15
C MET A 340 -12.61 8.80 8.84
N TRP A 341 -12.00 9.87 8.30
CA TRP A 341 -10.87 10.55 8.96
C TRP A 341 -11.24 11.04 10.36
N HIS A 342 -12.38 11.72 10.49
CA HIS A 342 -12.87 12.19 11.79
C HIS A 342 -13.25 11.00 12.70
N PHE A 343 -13.87 9.96 12.15
CA PHE A 343 -14.20 8.75 12.90
C PHE A 343 -12.98 8.12 13.58
N ASN A 344 -11.86 7.94 12.86
CA ASN A 344 -10.66 7.28 13.38
C ASN A 344 -9.99 8.05 14.54
N ARG A 345 -10.28 9.35 14.70
CA ARG A 345 -9.72 10.19 15.79
C ARG A 345 -10.47 10.07 17.11
N MET A 346 -11.65 9.43 17.11
CA MET A 346 -12.38 9.00 18.31
C MET A 346 -12.59 10.10 19.38
N SER A 347 -12.99 11.31 18.94
CA SER A 347 -13.31 12.42 19.85
C SER A 347 -14.76 12.89 19.71
N ALA A 348 -15.34 13.44 20.78
CA ALA A 348 -16.70 13.99 20.75
C ALA A 348 -16.84 15.17 19.75
N GLY A 349 -15.77 15.93 19.53
CA GLY A 349 -15.75 17.00 18.52
C GLY A 349 -15.76 16.45 17.09
N ASP A 350 -15.00 15.38 16.85
CA ASP A 350 -14.93 14.71 15.55
C ASP A 350 -16.23 13.95 15.22
N TYR A 351 -16.96 13.44 16.22
CA TYR A 351 -18.24 12.75 16.07
C TYR A 351 -19.25 13.54 15.24
N HIS A 352 -19.52 14.80 15.63
CA HIS A 352 -20.51 15.63 14.95
C HIS A 352 -20.07 16.01 13.52
N GLN A 353 -18.77 16.24 13.32
CA GLN A 353 -18.23 16.55 12.00
C GLN A 353 -18.36 15.36 11.05
N ALA A 354 -18.06 14.16 11.55
CA ALA A 354 -18.18 12.94 10.77
C ALA A 354 -19.64 12.60 10.40
N LEU A 355 -20.59 12.76 11.34
CA LEU A 355 -22.03 12.63 11.03
C LEU A 355 -22.48 13.56 9.92
N ALA A 356 -22.07 14.84 10.00
CA ALA A 356 -22.42 15.82 8.99
C ALA A 356 -21.86 15.44 7.61
N LEU A 357 -20.64 14.90 7.56
CA LEU A 357 -19.99 14.45 6.33
C LEU A 357 -20.67 13.21 5.73
N PHE A 358 -21.05 12.22 6.55
CA PHE A 358 -21.78 11.06 6.05
C PHE A 358 -23.18 11.41 5.54
N ARG A 359 -23.91 12.28 6.23
CA ARG A 359 -25.20 12.80 5.75
C ARG A 359 -25.03 13.57 4.44
N GLN A 360 -23.96 14.35 4.31
CA GLN A 360 -23.60 15.04 3.08
C GLN A 360 -23.22 14.09 1.93
N ALA A 361 -22.58 12.96 2.22
CA ALA A 361 -22.31 11.92 1.24
C ALA A 361 -23.62 11.35 0.69
N ILE A 362 -24.55 10.98 1.58
CA ILE A 362 -25.88 10.45 1.22
C ILE A 362 -26.72 11.47 0.46
N ALA A 363 -26.66 12.75 0.84
CA ALA A 363 -27.41 13.81 0.16
C ALA A 363 -26.92 14.03 -1.29
N ARG A 364 -25.62 13.85 -1.54
CA ARG A 364 -25.02 13.97 -2.87
C ARG A 364 -25.25 12.73 -3.73
N ASP A 365 -25.15 11.55 -3.13
CA ASP A 365 -25.43 10.27 -3.79
C ASP A 365 -26.20 9.36 -2.83
N PRO A 366 -27.55 9.31 -2.95
CA PRO A 366 -28.39 8.48 -2.09
C PRO A 366 -28.18 6.97 -2.24
N ASP A 367 -27.55 6.54 -3.34
CA ASP A 367 -27.27 5.14 -3.64
C ASP A 367 -25.81 4.74 -3.32
N LEU A 368 -25.02 5.68 -2.78
CA LEU A 368 -23.70 5.38 -2.23
C LEU A 368 -23.81 4.56 -0.94
N SER A 369 -23.66 3.23 -1.06
CA SER A 369 -23.66 2.30 0.07
C SER A 369 -22.73 2.73 1.22
N LEU A 370 -21.52 3.20 0.88
CA LEU A 370 -20.51 3.65 1.85
C LEU A 370 -20.99 4.81 2.74
N GLY A 371 -21.80 5.73 2.20
CA GLY A 371 -22.36 6.85 2.96
C GLY A 371 -23.30 6.36 4.07
N HIS A 372 -24.20 5.44 3.73
CA HIS A 372 -25.13 4.82 4.68
C HIS A 372 -24.40 3.96 5.72
N MET A 373 -23.37 3.20 5.30
CA MET A 373 -22.53 2.41 6.19
C MET A 373 -21.78 3.30 7.19
N GLY A 374 -21.16 4.38 6.72
CA GLY A 374 -20.44 5.34 7.57
C GLY A 374 -21.37 6.01 8.59
N LEU A 375 -22.58 6.42 8.15
CA LEU A 375 -23.61 6.97 9.03
C LEU A 375 -24.00 5.96 10.12
N ALA A 376 -24.27 4.70 9.75
CA ALA A 376 -24.62 3.64 10.69
C ALA A 376 -23.51 3.39 11.73
N ARG A 377 -22.24 3.31 11.27
CA ARG A 377 -21.09 3.15 12.18
C ARG A 377 -20.97 4.30 13.17
N MET A 378 -21.14 5.52 12.68
CA MET A 378 -21.00 6.71 13.51
C MET A 378 -22.11 6.79 14.56
N LEU A 379 -23.38 6.68 14.15
CA LEU A 379 -24.51 6.78 15.06
C LEU A 379 -24.47 5.71 16.17
N TYR A 380 -24.16 4.46 15.83
CA TYR A 380 -23.98 3.44 16.87
C TYR A 380 -22.81 3.81 17.80
N GLY A 381 -21.68 4.27 17.24
CA GLY A 381 -20.52 4.67 18.03
C GLY A 381 -20.85 5.79 19.01
N GLY A 382 -21.54 6.83 18.55
CA GLY A 382 -21.97 7.95 19.37
C GLY A 382 -22.90 7.56 20.51
N ALA A 383 -23.80 6.60 20.28
CA ALA A 383 -24.65 6.05 21.33
C ALA A 383 -23.85 5.29 22.40
N ILE A 384 -22.84 4.51 22.00
CA ILE A 384 -22.01 3.71 22.92
C ILE A 384 -21.02 4.57 23.71
N TYR A 385 -20.39 5.55 23.07
CA TYR A 385 -19.40 6.42 23.70
C TYR A 385 -20.03 7.60 24.47
N GLY A 386 -21.36 7.70 24.51
CA GLY A 386 -22.07 8.75 25.24
C GLY A 386 -21.98 10.13 24.58
N TRP A 387 -21.67 10.19 23.28
CA TRP A 387 -21.62 11.46 22.51
C TRP A 387 -22.99 11.85 21.97
N SER A 388 -23.91 10.88 21.84
CA SER A 388 -25.28 11.14 21.44
C SER A 388 -26.13 11.68 22.59
N ARG A 389 -27.01 12.64 22.27
CA ARG A 389 -28.05 13.13 23.19
C ARG A 389 -29.34 12.31 23.12
N GLU A 390 -29.54 11.55 22.04
CA GLU A 390 -30.75 10.75 21.77
C GLU A 390 -30.34 9.32 21.35
N PRO A 391 -29.63 8.57 22.22
CA PRO A 391 -28.95 7.35 21.83
C PRO A 391 -29.87 6.27 21.24
N VAL A 392 -31.12 6.17 21.72
CA VAL A 392 -32.08 5.19 21.20
C VAL A 392 -32.54 5.56 19.77
N ALA A 393 -32.80 6.84 19.51
CA ALA A 393 -33.17 7.32 18.19
C ALA A 393 -32.01 7.16 17.19
N ASP A 394 -30.80 7.50 17.62
CA ASP A 394 -29.58 7.32 16.81
C ASP A 394 -29.34 5.83 16.49
N LEU A 395 -29.59 4.92 17.42
CA LEU A 395 -29.47 3.47 17.16
C LEU A 395 -30.51 2.95 16.16
N GLU A 396 -31.75 3.44 16.21
CA GLU A 396 -32.78 3.09 15.22
C GLU A 396 -32.43 3.66 13.82
N GLU A 397 -31.94 4.91 13.75
CA GLU A 397 -31.40 5.49 12.51
C GLU A 397 -30.19 4.70 12.00
N ALA A 398 -29.28 4.29 12.89
CA ALA A 398 -28.13 3.44 12.56
C ALA A 398 -28.56 2.11 11.96
N ARG A 399 -29.56 1.44 12.53
CA ARG A 399 -30.10 0.17 12.00
C ARG A 399 -30.72 0.38 10.62
N ALA A 400 -31.48 1.46 10.41
CA ALA A 400 -32.07 1.80 9.12
C ALA A 400 -31.01 2.09 8.05
N ALA A 401 -29.99 2.88 8.38
CA ALA A 401 -28.87 3.19 7.50
C ALA A 401 -28.06 1.92 7.15
N ALA A 402 -27.79 1.04 8.13
CA ALA A 402 -27.11 -0.23 7.88
C ALA A 402 -27.91 -1.13 6.92
N ARG A 403 -29.23 -1.24 7.10
CA ARG A 403 -30.11 -1.97 6.18
C ARG A 403 -30.08 -1.38 4.76
N ARG A 404 -30.06 -0.05 4.63
CA ARG A 404 -29.92 0.61 3.32
C ARG A 404 -28.56 0.32 2.67
N ALA A 405 -27.47 0.37 3.45
CA ALA A 405 -26.14 0.01 2.96
C ALA A 405 -26.09 -1.44 2.44
N VAL A 406 -26.62 -2.39 3.20
CA VAL A 406 -26.71 -3.81 2.80
C VAL A 406 -27.58 -4.00 1.55
N ALA A 407 -28.68 -3.26 1.42
CA ALA A 407 -29.52 -3.32 0.23
C ALA A 407 -28.79 -2.79 -1.03
N LEU A 408 -27.92 -1.78 -0.88
CA LEU A 408 -27.16 -1.17 -1.96
C LEU A 408 -25.92 -1.99 -2.36
N ASP A 409 -25.22 -2.58 -1.38
CA ASP A 409 -24.13 -3.55 -1.62
C ASP A 409 -24.22 -4.73 -0.63
N PRO A 410 -24.90 -5.83 -0.98
CA PRO A 410 -25.07 -6.99 -0.10
C PRO A 410 -23.79 -7.82 0.07
N ARG A 411 -22.69 -7.44 -0.59
CA ARG A 411 -21.38 -8.09 -0.45
C ARG A 411 -20.43 -7.30 0.45
N ASP A 412 -20.82 -6.13 0.95
CA ASP A 412 -20.01 -5.36 1.89
C ASP A 412 -20.21 -5.83 3.32
N ALA A 413 -19.16 -6.43 3.91
CA ALA A 413 -19.15 -6.88 5.29
C ALA A 413 -19.36 -5.73 6.29
N TYR A 414 -18.98 -4.49 5.96
CA TYR A 414 -19.11 -3.35 6.87
C TYR A 414 -20.58 -2.97 7.14
N GLY A 415 -21.46 -3.11 6.15
CA GLY A 415 -22.90 -2.86 6.32
C GLY A 415 -23.51 -3.79 7.38
N TYR A 416 -23.19 -5.08 7.27
CA TYR A 416 -23.61 -6.09 8.24
C TYR A 416 -23.00 -5.86 9.64
N PHE A 417 -21.72 -5.50 9.73
CA PHE A 417 -21.08 -5.17 11.01
C PHE A 417 -21.75 -3.98 11.72
N ALA A 418 -22.08 -2.92 10.98
CA ALA A 418 -22.77 -1.77 11.54
C ALA A 418 -24.19 -2.14 12.01
N GLY A 419 -24.91 -2.93 11.20
CA GLY A 419 -26.23 -3.46 11.53
C GLY A 419 -26.23 -4.34 12.78
N ALA A 420 -25.22 -5.21 12.92
CA ALA A 420 -25.04 -6.05 14.11
C ALA A 420 -24.85 -5.20 15.38
N GLY A 421 -24.03 -4.14 15.30
CA GLY A 421 -23.81 -3.21 16.40
C GLY A 421 -25.10 -2.49 16.81
N ALA A 422 -25.79 -1.87 15.86
CA ALA A 422 -27.05 -1.17 16.15
C ALA A 422 -28.11 -2.11 16.75
N SER A 423 -28.27 -3.31 16.17
CA SER A 423 -29.26 -4.30 16.61
C SER A 423 -28.96 -4.81 18.02
N LEU A 424 -27.69 -5.05 18.36
CA LEU A 424 -27.28 -5.49 19.68
C LEU A 424 -27.70 -4.50 20.77
N TYR A 425 -27.42 -3.22 20.57
CA TYR A 425 -27.75 -2.16 21.55
C TYR A 425 -29.22 -1.75 21.53
N LEU A 426 -30.02 -2.30 20.61
CA LEU A 426 -31.48 -2.24 20.63
C LEU A 426 -32.11 -3.52 21.25
N GLY A 427 -31.30 -4.45 21.76
CA GLY A 427 -31.75 -5.72 22.33
C GLY A 427 -32.25 -6.74 21.30
N ARG A 428 -31.95 -6.53 20.01
CA ARG A 428 -32.34 -7.42 18.92
C ARG A 428 -31.26 -8.47 18.70
N HIS A 429 -31.12 -9.37 19.67
CA HIS A 429 -30.02 -10.32 19.76
C HIS A 429 -29.92 -11.26 18.55
N GLU A 430 -31.05 -11.79 18.06
CA GLU A 430 -31.09 -12.67 16.88
C GLU A 430 -30.64 -11.95 15.62
N GLU A 431 -31.18 -10.76 15.35
CA GLU A 431 -30.79 -9.92 14.22
C GLU A 431 -29.30 -9.56 14.31
N ALA A 432 -28.80 -9.22 15.50
CA ALA A 432 -27.39 -8.92 15.71
C ALA A 432 -26.48 -10.12 15.39
N LEU A 433 -26.87 -11.33 15.78
CA LEU A 433 -26.09 -12.55 15.57
C LEU A 433 -26.04 -12.92 14.08
N GLU A 434 -27.19 -12.88 13.39
CA GLU A 434 -27.27 -13.14 11.95
C GLU A 434 -26.38 -12.16 11.17
N GLN A 435 -26.47 -10.87 11.48
CA GLN A 435 -25.67 -9.83 10.83
C GLN A 435 -24.18 -10.02 11.09
N ALA A 436 -23.77 -10.31 12.33
CA ALA A 436 -22.35 -10.53 12.66
C ALA A 436 -21.77 -11.76 11.94
N GLN A 437 -22.51 -12.86 11.89
CA GLN A 437 -22.11 -14.06 11.16
C GLN A 437 -22.01 -13.80 9.65
N ARG A 438 -22.96 -13.05 9.09
CA ARG A 438 -22.95 -12.71 7.66
C ARG A 438 -21.76 -11.83 7.28
N ALA A 439 -21.40 -10.87 8.13
CA ALA A 439 -20.20 -10.05 7.92
C ALA A 439 -18.94 -10.91 7.78
N LEU A 440 -18.78 -11.93 8.64
CA LEU A 440 -17.62 -12.83 8.62
C LEU A 440 -17.67 -13.86 7.49
N ALA A 441 -18.87 -14.30 7.08
CA ALA A 441 -19.02 -15.14 5.89
C ALA A 441 -18.58 -14.42 4.61
N LEU A 442 -18.78 -13.09 4.54
CA LEU A 442 -18.32 -12.25 3.44
C LEU A 442 -16.83 -11.93 3.52
N ASN A 443 -16.33 -11.63 4.73
CA ASN A 443 -14.91 -11.35 4.96
C ASN A 443 -14.40 -11.99 6.27
N PRO A 444 -13.81 -13.20 6.19
CA PRO A 444 -13.17 -13.89 7.31
C PRO A 444 -11.97 -13.15 7.92
N ASN A 445 -11.31 -12.26 7.17
CA ASN A 445 -10.15 -11.49 7.64
C ASN A 445 -10.56 -10.15 8.27
N PHE A 446 -11.87 -9.95 8.50
CA PHE A 446 -12.38 -8.72 9.08
C PHE A 446 -12.25 -8.73 10.61
N ALA A 447 -11.17 -8.16 11.13
CA ALA A 447 -10.89 -8.09 12.57
C ALA A 447 -12.07 -7.52 13.37
N PHE A 448 -12.62 -6.36 12.98
CA PHE A 448 -13.79 -5.79 13.66
C PHE A 448 -15.05 -6.68 13.56
N GLY A 449 -15.19 -7.47 12.50
CA GLY A 449 -16.26 -8.48 12.39
C GLY A 449 -16.15 -9.55 13.46
N HIS A 450 -14.93 -10.05 13.72
CA HIS A 450 -14.65 -11.04 14.76
C HIS A 450 -14.88 -10.47 16.16
N PHE A 451 -14.41 -9.24 16.41
CA PHE A 451 -14.72 -8.50 17.64
C PHE A 451 -16.24 -8.36 17.84
N ARG A 452 -16.99 -7.98 16.80
CA ARG A 452 -18.44 -7.83 16.89
C ARG A 452 -19.15 -9.15 17.14
N LEU A 453 -18.76 -10.23 16.47
CA LEU A 453 -19.35 -11.55 16.70
C LEU A 453 -19.14 -11.98 18.16
N GLY A 454 -17.92 -11.84 18.67
CA GLY A 454 -17.62 -12.11 20.08
C GLY A 454 -18.50 -11.29 21.03
N GLN A 455 -18.61 -9.98 20.78
CA GLN A 455 -19.49 -9.13 21.56
C GLN A 455 -20.94 -9.60 21.53
N VAL A 456 -21.47 -9.90 20.35
CA VAL A 456 -22.85 -10.36 20.20
C VAL A 456 -23.05 -11.69 20.93
N LEU A 457 -22.13 -12.64 20.82
CA LEU A 457 -22.21 -13.95 21.48
C LEU A 457 -22.27 -13.83 23.01
N ILE A 458 -21.50 -12.91 23.61
CA ILE A 458 -21.58 -12.63 25.06
C ILE A 458 -23.02 -12.26 25.44
N TYR A 459 -23.58 -11.23 24.80
CA TYR A 459 -24.92 -10.72 25.15
C TYR A 459 -26.07 -11.61 24.65
N PHE A 460 -25.80 -12.50 23.69
CA PHE A 460 -26.72 -13.55 23.25
C PHE A 460 -26.78 -14.72 24.26
N GLY A 461 -25.90 -14.76 25.26
CA GLY A 461 -25.86 -15.83 26.27
C GLY A 461 -25.00 -17.03 25.86
N LYS A 462 -24.04 -16.82 24.95
CA LYS A 462 -23.06 -17.83 24.50
C LYS A 462 -21.61 -17.39 24.78
N PRO A 463 -21.25 -17.08 26.05
CA PRO A 463 -19.96 -16.50 26.39
C PRO A 463 -18.76 -17.41 26.07
N ALA A 464 -18.90 -18.73 26.17
CA ALA A 464 -17.81 -19.65 25.82
C ALA A 464 -17.49 -19.64 24.31
N GLU A 465 -18.51 -19.52 23.46
CA GLU A 465 -18.33 -19.42 22.00
C GLU A 465 -17.74 -18.06 21.59
N ALA A 466 -17.83 -17.03 22.44
CA ALA A 466 -17.33 -15.69 22.17
C ALA A 466 -15.80 -15.57 22.21
N VAL A 467 -15.11 -16.47 22.94
CA VAL A 467 -13.65 -16.43 23.15
C VAL A 467 -12.88 -16.49 21.83
N ALA A 468 -13.14 -17.51 21.01
CA ALA A 468 -12.37 -17.75 19.79
C ALA A 468 -12.48 -16.59 18.76
N PRO A 469 -13.65 -16.01 18.48
CA PRO A 469 -13.75 -14.79 17.66
C PRO A 469 -12.97 -13.60 18.25
N ILE A 470 -13.04 -13.34 19.55
CA ILE A 470 -12.33 -12.18 20.14
C ILE A 470 -10.81 -12.37 20.04
N GLU A 471 -10.30 -13.56 20.33
CA GLU A 471 -8.89 -13.87 20.12
C GLU A 471 -8.48 -13.76 18.67
N ARG A 472 -9.35 -14.18 17.74
CA ARG A 472 -9.11 -14.03 16.30
C ARG A 472 -9.00 -12.56 15.91
N SER A 473 -9.84 -11.69 16.46
CA SER A 473 -9.73 -10.24 16.26
C SER A 473 -8.39 -9.69 16.75
N LEU A 474 -7.95 -10.08 17.95
CA LEU A 474 -6.66 -9.67 18.51
C LEU A 474 -5.46 -10.15 17.67
N ARG A 475 -5.55 -11.36 17.08
CA ARG A 475 -4.52 -11.87 16.17
C ARG A 475 -4.47 -11.12 14.84
N LEU A 476 -5.62 -10.77 14.28
CA LEU A 476 -5.69 -10.02 13.02
C LEU A 476 -5.27 -8.56 13.16
N SER A 477 -5.50 -7.93 14.31
CA SER A 477 -5.12 -6.53 14.56
C SER A 477 -4.39 -6.38 15.91
N PRO A 478 -3.12 -6.83 16.01
CA PRO A 478 -2.38 -6.87 17.27
C PRO A 478 -1.93 -5.49 17.77
N TYR A 479 -2.08 -4.44 16.94
CA TYR A 479 -1.74 -3.06 17.27
C TYR A 479 -2.96 -2.13 17.20
N ASP A 480 -4.17 -2.68 17.22
CA ASP A 480 -5.42 -1.91 17.12
C ASP A 480 -5.59 -0.91 18.27
N PRO A 481 -6.06 0.32 18.01
CA PRO A 481 -6.49 1.23 19.07
C PRO A 481 -7.59 0.65 19.98
N GLN A 482 -8.36 -0.34 19.51
CA GLN A 482 -9.41 -1.02 20.27
C GLN A 482 -8.96 -2.29 21.01
N ILE A 483 -7.65 -2.54 21.17
CA ILE A 483 -7.15 -3.69 21.96
C ILE A 483 -7.75 -3.72 23.37
N ALA A 484 -7.85 -2.57 24.05
CA ALA A 484 -8.38 -2.52 25.41
C ALA A 484 -9.86 -2.96 25.49
N PRO A 485 -10.78 -2.46 24.64
CA PRO A 485 -12.11 -3.01 24.47
C PRO A 485 -12.15 -4.52 24.13
N MET A 486 -11.26 -5.02 23.27
CA MET A 486 -11.22 -6.45 22.91
C MET A 486 -10.85 -7.31 24.12
N LEU A 487 -9.81 -6.93 24.88
CA LEU A 487 -9.39 -7.60 26.11
C LEU A 487 -10.48 -7.53 27.19
N GLN A 488 -11.21 -6.42 27.27
CA GLN A 488 -12.34 -6.26 28.18
C GLN A 488 -13.47 -7.24 27.84
N LEU A 489 -13.81 -7.43 26.56
CA LEU A 489 -14.81 -8.43 26.16
C LEU A 489 -14.33 -9.86 26.38
N LEU A 490 -13.04 -10.15 26.14
CA LEU A 490 -12.48 -11.47 26.41
C LEU A 490 -12.57 -11.81 27.91
N ALA A 491 -12.25 -10.84 28.77
CA ALA A 491 -12.44 -10.98 30.21
C ALA A 491 -13.91 -11.21 30.59
N LEU A 492 -14.83 -10.48 29.96
CA LEU A 492 -16.27 -10.62 30.20
C LEU A 492 -16.78 -12.01 29.76
N ALA A 493 -16.32 -12.51 28.61
CA ALA A 493 -16.62 -13.84 28.11
C ALA A 493 -16.15 -14.93 29.08
N HIS A 494 -14.88 -14.89 29.51
CA HIS A 494 -14.36 -15.83 30.50
C HIS A 494 -15.09 -15.73 31.85
N TYR A 495 -15.41 -14.52 32.31
CA TYR A 495 -16.15 -14.33 33.55
C TYR A 495 -17.53 -14.99 33.51
N GLN A 496 -18.30 -14.76 32.43
CA GLN A 496 -19.64 -15.35 32.27
C GLN A 496 -19.58 -16.85 32.03
N ALA A 497 -18.51 -17.35 31.39
CA ALA A 497 -18.22 -18.78 31.27
C ALA A 497 -17.72 -19.41 32.59
N ARG A 498 -17.56 -18.63 33.67
CA ARG A 498 -17.05 -19.04 34.99
C ARG A 498 -15.57 -19.44 35.01
N ASN A 499 -14.81 -19.02 34.01
CA ASN A 499 -13.36 -19.19 33.94
C ASN A 499 -12.67 -17.97 34.59
N TYR A 500 -12.82 -17.83 35.91
CA TYR A 500 -12.44 -16.59 36.60
C TYR A 500 -10.95 -16.27 36.57
N ASP A 501 -10.06 -17.28 36.61
CA ASP A 501 -8.62 -17.06 36.54
C ASP A 501 -8.21 -16.41 35.21
N GLU A 502 -8.72 -16.90 34.08
CA GLU A 502 -8.47 -16.29 32.76
C GLU A 502 -9.11 -14.90 32.65
N ALA A 503 -10.31 -14.73 33.21
CA ALA A 503 -10.96 -13.42 33.27
C ALA A 503 -10.10 -12.37 34.00
N VAL A 504 -9.41 -12.75 35.08
CA VAL A 504 -8.47 -11.87 35.79
C VAL A 504 -7.33 -11.44 34.86
N GLY A 505 -6.70 -12.38 34.15
CA GLY A 505 -5.57 -12.08 33.27
C GLY A 505 -5.91 -11.07 32.17
N HIS A 506 -7.03 -11.27 31.49
CA HIS A 506 -7.49 -10.35 30.44
C HIS A 506 -7.99 -9.01 31.02
N ALA A 507 -8.73 -9.02 32.13
CA ALA A 507 -9.24 -7.79 32.74
C ALA A 507 -8.09 -6.91 33.26
N GLN A 508 -7.07 -7.49 33.87
CA GLN A 508 -5.86 -6.76 34.28
C GLN A 508 -5.16 -6.12 33.08
N SER A 509 -5.08 -6.84 31.95
CA SER A 509 -4.47 -6.32 30.72
C SER A 509 -5.25 -5.13 30.16
N ALA A 510 -6.59 -5.21 30.13
CA ALA A 510 -7.45 -4.11 29.72
C ALA A 510 -7.36 -2.89 30.66
N VAL A 511 -7.32 -3.11 31.98
CA VAL A 511 -7.14 -2.02 32.97
C VAL A 511 -5.79 -1.32 32.80
N ARG A 512 -4.71 -2.05 32.52
CA ARG A 512 -3.39 -1.44 32.23
C ARG A 512 -3.41 -0.56 30.98
N LEU A 513 -4.34 -0.80 30.06
CA LEU A 513 -4.58 0.01 28.87
C LEU A 513 -5.68 1.08 29.10
N ASN A 514 -5.98 1.41 30.37
CA ASN A 514 -6.92 2.44 30.80
C ASN A 514 -8.40 2.20 30.43
N ASP A 515 -8.84 0.94 30.23
CA ASP A 515 -10.27 0.64 30.10
C ASP A 515 -10.92 0.47 31.48
N SER A 516 -11.62 1.51 31.95
CA SER A 516 -12.30 1.52 33.25
C SER A 516 -13.42 0.49 33.37
N ARG A 517 -13.99 0.01 32.26
CA ARG A 517 -15.07 -1.00 32.26
C ARG A 517 -14.55 -2.38 32.64
N ALA A 518 -13.27 -2.65 32.36
CA ALA A 518 -12.61 -3.89 32.76
C ALA A 518 -12.38 -3.99 34.28
N ALA A 519 -12.34 -2.86 34.99
CA ALA A 519 -12.11 -2.83 36.43
C ALA A 519 -13.23 -3.54 37.23
N ALA A 520 -14.49 -3.37 36.81
CA ALA A 520 -15.62 -4.07 37.42
C ALA A 520 -15.54 -5.59 37.22
N ILE A 521 -15.15 -6.03 36.03
CA ILE A 521 -14.95 -7.45 35.72
C ILE A 521 -13.79 -8.02 36.52
N LEU A 522 -12.68 -7.27 36.64
CA LEU A 522 -11.52 -7.67 37.45
C LEU A 522 -11.92 -7.87 38.91
N ALA A 523 -12.61 -6.91 39.51
CA ALA A 523 -13.07 -7.00 40.89
C ALA A 523 -14.03 -8.19 41.10
N ALA A 524 -14.99 -8.37 40.20
CA ALA A 524 -15.92 -9.49 40.26
C ALA A 524 -15.22 -10.84 40.15
N SER A 525 -14.25 -10.96 39.24
CA SER A 525 -13.47 -12.19 39.03
C SER A 525 -12.62 -12.53 40.26
N LEU A 526 -11.91 -11.52 40.81
CA LEU A 526 -11.12 -11.68 42.03
C LEU A 526 -11.98 -12.06 43.24
N ALA A 527 -13.17 -11.48 43.38
CA ALA A 527 -14.11 -11.82 44.45
C ALA A 527 -14.63 -13.25 44.33
N ARG A 528 -14.93 -13.73 43.10
CA ARG A 528 -15.32 -15.14 42.85
C ARG A 528 -14.19 -16.13 43.18
N LEU A 529 -12.94 -15.68 43.12
CA LEU A 529 -11.75 -16.44 43.54
C LEU A 529 -11.41 -16.26 45.03
N GLY A 530 -12.21 -15.53 45.81
CA GLY A 530 -11.95 -15.27 47.24
C GLY A 530 -10.84 -14.24 47.52
N ARG A 531 -10.33 -13.55 46.50
CA ARG A 531 -9.26 -12.54 46.61
C ARG A 531 -9.84 -11.14 46.90
N PHE A 532 -10.58 -11.01 48.00
CA PHE A 532 -11.37 -9.81 48.30
C PHE A 532 -10.55 -8.52 48.45
N LYS A 533 -9.36 -8.59 49.04
CA LYS A 533 -8.47 -7.42 49.18
C LYS A 533 -8.06 -6.86 47.81
N ASP A 534 -7.65 -7.73 46.90
CA ASP A 534 -7.27 -7.37 45.53
C ASP A 534 -8.49 -6.85 44.75
N ALA A 535 -9.66 -7.48 44.95
CA ALA A 535 -10.91 -7.07 44.32
C ALA A 535 -11.30 -5.62 44.66
N ARG A 536 -11.18 -5.23 45.95
CA ARG A 536 -11.44 -3.85 46.38
C ARG A 536 -10.45 -2.84 45.81
N ALA A 537 -9.17 -3.23 45.74
CA ALA A 537 -8.13 -2.38 45.17
C ALA A 537 -8.31 -2.17 43.66
N ALA A 538 -8.85 -3.17 42.95
CA ALA A 538 -9.08 -3.12 41.51
C ALA A 538 -10.23 -2.21 41.09
N TYR A 539 -11.22 -1.93 41.97
CA TYR A 539 -12.40 -1.13 41.63
C TYR A 539 -12.76 -0.11 42.72
N PRO A 540 -11.90 0.90 42.96
CA PRO A 540 -12.10 1.92 44.00
C PRO A 540 -13.33 2.81 43.76
N ASN A 541 -13.86 3.40 44.83
CA ASN A 541 -15.09 4.20 44.84
C ASN A 541 -15.18 5.25 43.71
N ALA A 542 -14.11 5.98 43.45
CA ALA A 542 -14.06 7.00 42.40
C ALA A 542 -14.34 6.44 40.99
N LEU A 543 -13.90 5.21 40.69
CA LEU A 543 -14.21 4.56 39.41
C LEU A 543 -15.65 4.06 39.35
N ARG A 544 -16.25 3.69 40.50
CA ARG A 544 -17.65 3.27 40.57
C ARG A 544 -18.59 4.44 40.32
N GLU A 545 -18.37 5.55 41.00
CA GLU A 545 -19.16 6.79 40.84
C GLU A 545 -19.09 7.28 39.39
N ARG A 546 -17.90 7.24 38.78
CA ARG A 546 -17.70 7.55 37.37
C ARG A 546 -18.45 6.59 36.44
N ALA A 547 -18.36 5.28 36.67
CA ALA A 547 -19.06 4.28 35.86
C ALA A 547 -20.60 4.39 35.94
N HIS A 548 -21.13 4.79 37.10
CA HIS A 548 -22.55 5.08 37.28
C HIS A 548 -23.00 6.35 36.56
N ALA A 549 -22.14 7.37 36.49
CA ALA A 549 -22.44 8.64 35.82
C ALA A 549 -22.31 8.57 34.28
N GLU A 550 -21.48 7.68 33.75
CA GLU A 550 -21.07 7.69 32.33
C GLU A 550 -21.92 6.81 31.38
N ALA A 551 -22.86 5.97 31.85
CA ALA A 551 -23.52 4.98 30.99
C ALA A 551 -25.05 5.00 31.04
N PRO A 552 -25.76 5.40 29.96
CA PRO A 552 -27.06 4.82 29.68
C PRO A 552 -26.87 3.32 29.41
N ARG A 553 -27.48 2.44 30.22
CA ARG A 553 -27.46 0.99 29.99
C ARG A 553 -28.30 0.65 28.75
N LEU A 554 -27.72 0.82 27.58
CA LEU A 554 -28.37 0.58 26.30
C LEU A 554 -28.30 -0.90 25.91
N VAL A 555 -27.22 -1.60 26.27
CA VAL A 555 -27.09 -3.02 25.96
C VAL A 555 -27.89 -3.85 26.96
N THR A 556 -28.67 -4.79 26.43
CA THR A 556 -29.45 -5.77 27.19
C THR A 556 -28.79 -7.14 27.08
N TYR A 557 -29.03 -7.99 28.07
CA TYR A 557 -28.60 -9.39 28.03
C TYR A 557 -29.79 -10.25 27.63
N ALA A 558 -29.61 -11.12 26.62
CA ALA A 558 -30.61 -12.12 26.27
C ALA A 558 -30.90 -13.04 27.45
N ASN A 559 -29.87 -13.36 28.23
CA ASN A 559 -29.97 -14.06 29.52
C ASN A 559 -29.74 -13.09 30.69
N PRO A 560 -30.79 -12.69 31.43
CA PRO A 560 -30.67 -11.80 32.58
C PRO A 560 -29.80 -12.35 33.73
N GLU A 561 -29.53 -13.66 33.77
CA GLU A 561 -28.62 -14.25 34.76
C GLU A 561 -27.19 -13.76 34.58
N ASP A 562 -26.73 -13.54 33.35
CA ASP A 562 -25.35 -13.11 33.08
C ASP A 562 -25.07 -11.71 33.67
N GLU A 563 -26.05 -10.81 33.55
CA GLU A 563 -25.96 -9.47 34.17
C GLU A 563 -25.99 -9.56 35.70
N ARG A 564 -26.90 -10.37 36.25
CA ARG A 564 -26.98 -10.57 37.72
C ARG A 564 -25.70 -11.18 38.27
N HIS A 565 -25.16 -12.17 37.58
CA HIS A 565 -23.95 -12.88 37.97
C HIS A 565 -22.76 -11.92 38.13
N LEU A 566 -22.56 -11.02 37.16
CA LEU A 566 -21.54 -9.97 37.22
C LEU A 566 -21.81 -8.97 38.34
N ARG A 567 -23.05 -8.48 38.47
CA ARG A 567 -23.43 -7.54 39.52
C ARG A 567 -23.19 -8.11 40.92
N ASP A 568 -23.54 -9.37 41.14
CA ASP A 568 -23.35 -10.05 42.41
C ASP A 568 -21.86 -10.30 42.67
N GLY A 569 -21.06 -10.60 41.65
CA GLY A 569 -19.61 -10.71 41.78
C GLY A 569 -18.96 -9.39 42.21
N VAL A 570 -19.39 -8.26 41.62
CA VAL A 570 -18.93 -6.93 42.05
C VAL A 570 -19.35 -6.66 43.49
N ARG A 571 -20.60 -6.96 43.87
CA ARG A 571 -21.07 -6.79 45.26
C ARG A 571 -20.24 -7.59 46.25
N MET A 572 -19.90 -8.84 45.93
CA MET A 572 -19.06 -9.68 46.78
C MET A 572 -17.68 -9.08 47.08
N ALA A 573 -17.12 -8.27 46.18
CA ALA A 573 -15.85 -7.59 46.44
C ALA A 573 -15.94 -6.63 47.66
N PHE A 574 -17.14 -6.11 47.95
CA PHE A 574 -17.36 -5.05 48.94
C PHE A 574 -18.20 -5.48 50.16
N LEU A 575 -18.61 -6.75 50.24
CA LEU A 575 -19.13 -7.30 51.48
C LEU A 575 -17.97 -7.39 52.50
N SER A 576 -18.21 -7.02 53.75
CA SER A 576 -17.25 -7.25 54.84
C SER A 576 -17.04 -8.75 55.02
N GLU A 577 -15.91 -9.17 55.60
CA GLU A 577 -15.61 -10.59 55.87
C GLU A 577 -16.71 -11.26 56.75
N ASP A 578 -17.54 -10.45 57.42
CA ASP A 578 -18.65 -10.87 58.29
C ASP A 578 -20.05 -10.74 57.64
N GLY A 579 -20.15 -10.38 56.35
CA GLY A 579 -21.43 -10.36 55.62
C GLY A 579 -22.31 -9.12 55.82
N GLU A 580 -21.87 -8.13 56.60
CA GLU A 580 -22.56 -6.84 56.75
C GLU A 580 -21.85 -5.76 55.92
N GLY A 581 -22.34 -5.53 54.70
CA GLY A 581 -21.92 -4.43 53.85
C GLY A 581 -23.12 -3.61 53.39
N GLU A 582 -22.97 -2.28 53.35
CA GLU A 582 -24.04 -1.36 52.92
C GLU A 582 -24.56 -1.70 51.51
N PRO A 583 -25.89 -1.67 51.29
CA PRO A 583 -26.47 -1.93 49.99
C PRO A 583 -26.10 -0.81 49.00
N LEU A 584 -25.39 -1.19 47.93
CA LEU A 584 -25.18 -0.36 46.74
C LEU A 584 -26.54 -0.16 46.03
N TYR A 585 -27.11 1.04 46.14
CA TYR A 585 -28.20 1.55 45.31
C TYR A 585 -27.65 2.24 44.07
#